data_AF-A0A957QAV6-F1
#
_entry.id   AF-A0A957QAV6-F1
#
_cell.length_a   1.000
_cell.length_b   1.000
_cell.length_c   1.000
_cell.angle_alpha   90.00
_cell.angle_beta   90.00
_cell.angle_gamma   90.00
#
_symmetry.space_group_name_H-M   'P 1'
#
loop_
_entity.id
_entity.type
_entity.pdbx_description
1 polymer ?
#
loop_
_entity_poly.entity_id
_entity_poly.type
_entity_poly.pdbx_seq_one_letter_code
_entity_poly.pdbx_strand_id
1 'polypeptide(L)'
;MALSRVWLKSKITKPAYPATLVKRMRLYAKLADWQEKRAVVVGAPSGYGKSTLISHWIDIAGLRGRTAWLSLDEDDADPHEFMSQMAAAVDTVVPGVLEAVQPILEDTHGDANRAMRRLLATLEAEDDLLLVLDDLQRVDSPQIHALLMTVLELGPPSFHLILIARSHLQLPLARLFAHGVLTVLGTEDLRFTQDEIRTYLAGTGYPSVTQDDLARLAEECEGWVAALQMSVLSAPEGSDVSDLVAALHGGSDWVAHYLAEEVLKRQSEEMRRFLLQTSLLDAFDAQLAAAVTGINNVEALLADLVRSGLFLIGLDQEHGWYRYHHL
;
A
#
# COMPACT_ATOMS: atom_id res chain seq x y z
N MET A 1 2.20 4.45 38.65
CA MET A 1 3.44 4.58 37.87
C MET A 1 3.08 4.20 36.45
N ALA A 2 2.78 5.19 35.61
CA ALA A 2 2.47 4.95 34.20
C ALA A 2 3.71 4.35 33.54
N LEU A 3 3.59 3.11 33.07
CA LEU A 3 4.57 2.54 32.16
C LEU A 3 4.57 3.45 30.93
N SER A 4 5.64 4.21 30.73
CA SER A 4 5.87 4.92 29.49
C SER A 4 5.86 3.89 28.37
N ARG A 5 4.73 3.74 27.66
CA ARG A 5 4.66 2.95 26.44
C ARG A 5 5.75 3.49 25.51
N VAL A 6 6.74 2.65 25.22
CA VAL A 6 7.82 3.00 24.30
C VAL A 6 7.24 2.88 22.91
N TRP A 7 6.82 4.00 22.35
CA TRP A 7 6.40 4.09 20.96
C TRP A 7 7.60 3.86 20.07
N LEU A 8 7.49 2.93 19.14
CA LEU A 8 8.49 2.80 18.09
C LEU A 8 8.37 4.04 17.20
N LYS A 9 9.29 5.00 17.38
CA LYS A 9 9.36 6.23 16.56
C LYS A 9 9.32 5.92 15.06
N SER A 10 9.80 4.76 14.65
CA SER A 10 9.74 4.28 13.27
C SER A 10 8.32 4.13 12.72
N LYS A 11 7.32 3.77 13.55
CA LYS A 11 5.93 3.61 13.11
C LYS A 11 5.28 4.95 12.76
N ILE A 12 5.59 5.99 13.55
CA ILE A 12 5.01 7.32 13.40
C ILE A 12 5.84 8.28 12.54
N THR A 13 6.89 7.76 11.88
CA THR A 13 7.77 8.56 11.03
C THR A 13 7.48 8.24 9.57
N LYS A 14 7.21 9.28 8.78
CA LYS A 14 7.10 9.19 7.32
C LYS A 14 8.36 8.54 6.72
N PRO A 15 8.23 7.51 5.85
CA PRO A 15 9.38 6.81 5.29
C PRO A 15 10.22 7.72 4.39
N ALA A 16 11.54 7.57 4.46
CA ALA A 16 12.45 8.21 3.53
C ALA A 16 12.35 7.55 2.15
N TYR A 17 12.74 8.29 1.10
CA TYR A 17 12.78 7.80 -0.27
C TYR A 17 14.13 8.10 -0.92
N PRO A 18 14.57 7.31 -1.91
CA PRO A 18 15.88 7.47 -2.51
C PRO A 18 16.00 8.76 -3.33
N ALA A 19 17.22 9.25 -3.52
CA ALA A 19 17.49 10.43 -4.35
C ALA A 19 17.15 10.21 -5.84
N THR A 20 17.14 8.95 -6.29
CA THR A 20 16.78 8.53 -7.65
C THR A 20 15.26 8.41 -7.87
N LEU A 21 14.44 8.99 -6.99
CA LEU A 21 12.99 8.95 -7.09
C LEU A 21 12.48 9.63 -8.36
N VAL A 22 11.65 8.93 -9.12
CA VAL A 22 10.92 9.50 -10.26
C VAL A 22 9.74 10.33 -9.78
N LYS A 23 9.65 11.57 -10.27
CA LYS A 23 8.52 12.47 -10.01
C LYS A 23 7.29 12.03 -10.81
N ARG A 24 6.23 11.63 -10.11
CA ARG A 24 5.00 11.12 -10.72
C ARG A 24 3.92 12.20 -10.82
N MET A 25 4.19 13.26 -11.58
CA MET A 25 3.37 14.49 -11.61
C MET A 25 1.88 14.22 -11.90
N ARG A 26 1.57 13.26 -12.76
CA ARG A 26 0.19 12.85 -13.05
C ARG A 26 -0.57 12.32 -11.83
N LEU A 27 0.12 11.68 -10.89
CA LEU A 27 -0.48 11.18 -9.66
C LEU A 27 -0.60 12.30 -8.61
N TYR A 28 0.36 13.21 -8.56
CA TYR A 28 0.26 14.41 -7.70
C TYR A 28 -0.93 15.28 -8.12
N ALA A 29 -1.19 15.40 -9.42
CA ALA A 29 -2.37 16.10 -9.92
C ALA A 29 -3.68 15.46 -9.42
N LYS A 30 -3.76 14.12 -9.34
CA LYS A 30 -4.94 13.43 -8.77
C LYS A 30 -5.12 13.65 -7.26
N LEU A 31 -4.06 14.08 -6.58
CA LEU A 31 -4.05 14.37 -5.14
C LEU A 31 -4.17 15.88 -4.86
N ALA A 32 -4.25 16.74 -5.89
CA ALA A 32 -4.26 18.18 -5.71
C ALA A 32 -5.45 18.67 -4.88
N ASP A 33 -6.64 18.09 -5.13
CA ASP A 33 -7.89 18.48 -4.48
C ASP A 33 -8.17 17.70 -3.19
N TRP A 34 -7.12 17.23 -2.49
CA TRP A 34 -7.25 16.38 -1.30
C TRP A 34 -8.10 17.01 -0.18
N GLN A 35 -8.12 18.33 -0.08
CA GLN A 35 -8.90 19.09 0.91
C GLN A 35 -10.42 18.99 0.67
N GLU A 36 -10.82 18.68 -0.57
CA GLU A 36 -12.23 18.42 -0.89
C GLU A 36 -12.61 16.96 -0.64
N LYS A 37 -11.66 16.10 -0.27
CA LYS A 37 -11.86 14.66 -0.09
C LYS A 37 -11.87 14.30 1.39
N ARG A 38 -12.71 13.36 1.78
CA ARG A 38 -12.66 12.71 3.10
C ARG A 38 -11.51 11.73 3.19
N ALA A 39 -11.23 11.03 2.10
CA ALA A 39 -10.12 10.10 2.05
C ALA A 39 -9.50 9.95 0.65
N VAL A 40 -8.24 9.56 0.68
CA VAL A 40 -7.49 9.04 -0.47
C VAL A 40 -7.16 7.57 -0.17
N VAL A 41 -7.52 6.67 -1.08
CA VAL A 41 -7.14 5.26 -1.02
C VAL A 41 -6.06 5.00 -2.05
N VAL A 42 -4.95 4.42 -1.60
CA VAL A 42 -3.84 4.00 -2.47
C VAL A 42 -3.71 2.48 -2.34
N GLY A 43 -4.29 1.78 -3.31
CA GLY A 43 -4.39 0.32 -3.32
C GLY A 43 -3.61 -0.28 -4.49
N ALA A 44 -2.57 -1.06 -4.20
CA ALA A 44 -1.84 -1.85 -5.18
C ALA A 44 -0.93 -2.87 -4.48
N PRO A 45 -0.51 -3.95 -5.15
CA PRO A 45 0.44 -4.92 -4.60
C PRO A 45 1.74 -4.30 -4.04
N SER A 46 2.54 -5.13 -3.38
CA SER A 46 3.87 -4.73 -2.92
C SER A 46 4.74 -4.23 -4.10
N GLY A 47 5.66 -3.29 -3.85
CA GLY A 47 6.63 -2.85 -4.85
C GLY A 47 6.13 -1.85 -5.92
N TYR A 48 4.86 -1.42 -5.89
CA TYR A 48 4.37 -0.33 -6.75
C TYR A 48 4.69 1.10 -6.24
N GLY A 49 5.41 1.21 -5.13
CA GLY A 49 5.87 2.50 -4.60
C GLY A 49 4.80 3.37 -3.94
N LYS A 50 3.76 2.76 -3.34
CA LYS A 50 2.65 3.48 -2.68
C LYS A 50 3.11 4.45 -1.59
N SER A 51 3.83 3.96 -0.59
CA SER A 51 4.34 4.76 0.53
C SER A 51 5.32 5.82 0.04
N THR A 52 6.16 5.48 -0.94
CA THR A 52 7.09 6.40 -1.60
C THR A 52 6.37 7.53 -2.33
N LEU A 53 5.28 7.22 -3.04
CA LEU A 53 4.46 8.21 -3.75
C LEU A 53 3.89 9.24 -2.77
N ILE A 54 3.22 8.77 -1.72
CA ILE A 54 2.57 9.64 -0.73
C ILE A 54 3.62 10.43 0.07
N SER A 55 4.69 9.77 0.51
CA SER A 55 5.79 10.42 1.23
C SER A 55 6.40 11.58 0.43
N HIS A 56 6.62 11.41 -0.87
CA HIS A 56 7.16 12.46 -1.72
C HIS A 56 6.14 13.55 -2.06
N TRP A 57 4.88 13.17 -2.31
CA TRP A 57 3.81 14.13 -2.55
C TRP A 57 3.62 15.09 -1.38
N ILE A 58 3.63 14.58 -0.13
CA ILE A 58 3.57 15.39 1.09
C ILE A 58 4.68 16.46 1.11
N ASP A 59 5.89 16.09 0.67
CA ASP A 59 7.04 16.97 0.69
C ASP A 59 6.94 18.05 -0.40
N ILE A 60 6.52 17.68 -1.60
CA ILE A 60 6.31 18.64 -2.72
C ILE A 60 5.16 19.59 -2.43
N ALA A 61 4.07 19.09 -1.83
CA ALA A 61 2.89 19.87 -1.51
C ALA A 61 3.05 20.72 -0.23
N GLY A 62 4.19 20.62 0.47
CA GLY A 62 4.45 21.40 1.69
C GLY A 62 3.59 20.97 2.89
N LEU A 63 3.13 19.72 2.93
CA LEU A 63 2.15 19.22 3.90
C LEU A 63 2.78 18.59 5.15
N ARG A 64 4.12 18.57 5.27
CA ARG A 64 4.84 17.93 6.39
C ARG A 64 4.34 18.36 7.77
N GLY A 65 4.13 19.67 7.97
CA GLY A 65 3.70 20.22 9.25
C GLY A 65 2.25 19.95 9.62
N ARG A 66 1.47 19.33 8.73
CA ARG A 66 0.06 19.01 8.93
C ARG A 66 -0.28 17.55 8.66
N THR A 67 0.74 16.69 8.54
CA THR A 67 0.57 15.28 8.21
C THR A 67 1.10 14.41 9.34
N ALA A 68 0.19 13.66 9.96
CA ALA A 68 0.53 12.56 10.84
C ALA A 68 0.71 11.28 10.00
N TRP A 69 1.69 10.45 10.36
CA TRP A 69 1.95 9.18 9.70
C TRP A 69 1.85 8.05 10.72
N LEU A 70 1.22 6.95 10.37
CA LEU A 70 1.21 5.72 11.15
C LEU A 70 1.40 4.52 10.22
N SER A 71 2.50 3.80 10.41
CA SER A 71 2.79 2.53 9.73
C SER A 71 2.33 1.39 10.62
N LEU A 72 1.45 0.55 10.09
CA LEU A 72 0.80 -0.50 10.85
C LEU A 72 1.58 -1.83 10.80
N ASP A 73 1.46 -2.61 11.86
CA ASP A 73 1.90 -3.99 11.95
C ASP A 73 0.81 -4.89 12.57
N GLU A 74 1.10 -6.18 12.73
CA GLU A 74 0.13 -7.17 13.21
C GLU A 74 -0.31 -6.90 14.67
N ASP A 75 0.54 -6.24 15.47
CA ASP A 75 0.24 -5.91 16.85
C ASP A 75 -0.84 -4.81 16.96
N ASP A 76 -1.03 -4.03 15.88
CA ASP A 76 -2.08 -2.99 15.79
C ASP A 76 -3.47 -3.56 15.47
N ALA A 77 -3.63 -4.89 15.36
CA ALA A 77 -4.94 -5.53 15.19
C ALA A 77 -5.86 -5.36 16.40
N ASP A 78 -5.30 -5.07 17.58
CA ASP A 78 -6.04 -4.72 18.77
C ASP A 78 -6.56 -3.27 18.72
N PRO A 79 -7.87 -3.02 18.89
CA PRO A 79 -8.44 -1.68 18.81
C PRO A 79 -7.89 -0.67 19.82
N HIS A 80 -7.47 -1.11 21.02
CA HIS A 80 -6.87 -0.20 22.01
C HIS A 80 -5.46 0.18 21.58
N GLU A 81 -4.67 -0.78 21.10
CA GLU A 81 -3.33 -0.51 20.58
C GLU A 81 -3.39 0.39 19.35
N PHE A 82 -4.27 0.10 18.40
CA PHE A 82 -4.52 0.95 17.23
C PHE A 82 -4.84 2.39 17.62
N MET A 83 -5.79 2.59 18.55
CA MET A 83 -6.16 3.93 19.01
C MET A 83 -5.02 4.64 19.74
N SER A 84 -4.23 3.90 20.52
CA SER A 84 -3.04 4.39 21.20
C SER A 84 -2.03 4.93 20.18
N GLN A 85 -1.71 4.15 19.15
CA GLN A 85 -0.75 4.50 18.11
C GLN A 85 -1.25 5.63 17.21
N MET A 86 -2.54 5.62 16.86
CA MET A 86 -3.17 6.70 16.09
C MET A 86 -3.13 8.02 16.87
N ALA A 87 -3.48 8.00 18.16
CA ALA A 87 -3.40 9.19 19.00
C ALA A 87 -1.96 9.71 19.09
N ALA A 88 -0.96 8.82 19.27
CA ALA A 88 0.45 9.20 19.29
C ALA A 88 0.93 9.78 17.95
N ALA A 89 0.48 9.25 16.81
CA ALA A 89 0.81 9.79 15.50
C ALA A 89 0.21 11.20 15.31
N VAL A 90 -1.06 11.39 15.66
CA VAL A 90 -1.75 12.69 15.55
C VAL A 90 -1.13 13.72 16.50
N ASP A 91 -0.72 13.33 17.69
CA ASP A 91 -0.08 14.20 18.69
C ASP A 91 1.22 14.86 18.16
N THR A 92 1.89 14.25 17.18
CA THR A 92 3.07 14.85 16.52
C THR A 92 2.77 16.12 15.73
N VAL A 93 1.50 16.32 15.36
CA VAL A 93 1.02 17.48 14.59
C VAL A 93 0.09 18.35 15.45
N VAL A 94 -0.75 17.72 16.28
CA VAL A 94 -1.71 18.39 17.16
C VAL A 94 -1.40 18.00 18.61
N PRO A 95 -0.50 18.73 19.30
CA PRO A 95 -0.08 18.38 20.65
C PRO A 95 -1.25 18.35 21.65
N GLY A 96 -1.28 17.33 22.52
CA GLY A 96 -2.30 17.15 23.56
C GLY A 96 -3.38 16.14 23.20
N VAL A 97 -3.42 15.65 21.96
CA VAL A 97 -4.35 14.59 21.52
C VAL A 97 -4.09 13.30 22.29
N LEU A 98 -2.82 12.91 22.45
CA LEU A 98 -2.50 11.67 23.16
C LEU A 98 -2.92 11.74 24.64
N GLU A 99 -2.63 12.86 25.32
CA GLU A 99 -3.04 13.09 26.71
C GLU A 99 -4.56 13.08 26.88
N ALA A 100 -5.31 13.57 25.89
CA ALA A 100 -6.77 13.58 25.93
C ALA A 100 -7.39 12.18 25.77
N VAL A 101 -6.72 11.27 25.06
CA VAL A 101 -7.24 9.94 24.68
C VAL A 101 -6.74 8.84 25.62
N GLN A 102 -5.48 8.91 26.05
CA GLN A 102 -4.80 7.87 26.84
C GLN A 102 -5.57 7.46 28.12
N PRO A 103 -6.14 8.36 28.93
CA PRO A 103 -6.90 7.97 30.12
C PRO A 103 -8.14 7.11 29.81
N ILE A 104 -8.71 7.25 28.61
CA ILE A 104 -9.85 6.42 28.17
C ILE A 104 -9.37 5.02 27.81
N LEU A 105 -8.18 4.90 27.21
CA LEU A 105 -7.62 3.60 26.79
C LEU A 105 -7.06 2.80 27.97
N GLU A 106 -6.61 3.47 29.04
CA GLU A 106 -6.10 2.86 30.27
C GLU A 106 -7.21 2.45 31.27
N ASP A 107 -8.44 2.95 31.10
CA ASP A 107 -9.60 2.53 31.89
C ASP A 107 -9.99 1.09 31.51
N THR A 108 -10.22 0.24 32.51
CA THR A 108 -10.68 -1.15 32.32
C THR A 108 -12.04 -1.23 31.62
N HIS A 109 -12.83 -0.17 31.68
CA HIS A 109 -14.10 -0.02 30.93
C HIS A 109 -13.96 0.93 29.72
N GLY A 110 -12.74 1.30 29.38
CA GLY A 110 -12.41 2.06 28.19
C GLY A 110 -12.85 1.35 26.92
N ASP A 111 -13.34 2.11 25.94
CA ASP A 111 -13.71 1.61 24.62
C ASP A 111 -13.00 2.44 23.55
N ALA A 112 -12.38 1.76 22.58
CA ALA A 112 -11.74 2.36 21.43
C ALA A 112 -12.67 3.33 20.67
N ASN A 113 -13.99 3.09 20.64
CA ASN A 113 -14.94 4.03 20.03
C ASN A 113 -15.04 5.35 20.80
N ARG A 114 -15.02 5.28 22.14
CA ARG A 114 -15.03 6.48 22.99
C ARG A 114 -13.72 7.25 22.85
N ALA A 115 -12.60 6.54 22.78
CA ALA A 115 -11.29 7.10 22.48
C ALA A 115 -11.27 7.81 21.11
N MET A 116 -11.82 7.19 20.07
CA MET A 116 -11.94 7.79 18.73
C MET A 116 -12.77 9.07 18.75
N ARG A 117 -13.95 9.05 19.38
CA ARG A 117 -14.80 10.25 19.50
C ARG A 117 -14.09 11.37 20.27
N ARG A 118 -13.31 11.03 21.30
CA ARG A 118 -12.51 11.99 22.05
C ARG A 118 -11.42 12.59 21.18
N LEU A 119 -10.69 11.78 20.41
CA LEU A 119 -9.69 12.24 19.44
C LEU A 119 -10.33 13.21 18.44
N LEU A 120 -11.45 12.84 17.82
CA LEU A 120 -12.12 13.70 16.84
C LEU A 120 -12.58 15.03 17.46
N ALA A 121 -13.01 15.02 18.72
CA ALA A 121 -13.41 16.24 19.44
C ALA A 121 -12.23 17.14 19.83
N THR A 122 -11.00 16.63 19.83
CA THR A 122 -9.79 17.45 20.04
C THR A 122 -9.27 18.12 18.77
N LEU A 123 -9.75 17.71 17.61
CA LEU A 123 -9.36 18.32 16.34
C LEU A 123 -10.18 19.60 16.12
N GLU A 124 -9.50 20.73 16.00
CA GLU A 124 -10.13 22.00 15.66
C GLU A 124 -10.49 22.03 14.17
N ALA A 125 -11.60 22.69 13.83
CA ALA A 125 -12.12 22.71 12.46
C ALA A 125 -11.33 23.62 11.51
N GLU A 126 -10.41 24.44 12.01
CA GLU A 126 -9.75 25.51 11.25
C GLU A 126 -8.45 25.07 10.56
N ASP A 127 -7.79 24.01 11.05
CA ASP A 127 -6.53 23.50 10.48
C ASP A 127 -6.72 22.13 9.83
N ASP A 128 -6.47 22.06 8.51
CA ASP A 128 -6.48 20.78 7.78
C ASP A 128 -5.40 19.84 8.32
N LEU A 129 -5.80 18.67 8.81
CA LEU A 129 -4.96 17.59 9.28
C LEU A 129 -5.10 16.38 8.35
N LEU A 130 -3.96 15.85 7.92
CA LEU A 130 -3.87 14.63 7.13
C LEU A 130 -3.32 13.50 7.99
N LEU A 131 -4.02 12.37 8.08
CA LEU A 131 -3.49 11.16 8.70
C LEU A 131 -3.24 10.08 7.63
N VAL A 132 -1.99 9.66 7.50
CA VAL A 132 -1.60 8.54 6.64
C VAL A 132 -1.58 7.27 7.48
N LEU A 133 -2.35 6.26 7.05
CA LEU A 133 -2.32 4.90 7.56
C LEU A 133 -1.65 4.01 6.50
N ASP A 134 -0.42 3.58 6.78
CA ASP A 134 0.36 2.73 5.90
C ASP A 134 0.30 1.26 6.32
N ASP A 135 0.37 0.37 5.34
CA ASP A 135 0.24 -1.09 5.49
C ASP A 135 -1.07 -1.55 6.15
N LEU A 136 -2.20 -0.91 5.82
CA LEU A 136 -3.50 -1.17 6.44
C LEU A 136 -3.98 -2.64 6.31
N GLN A 137 -3.48 -3.39 5.32
CA GLN A 137 -3.76 -4.83 5.20
C GLN A 137 -3.27 -5.68 6.39
N ARG A 138 -2.37 -5.16 7.23
CA ARG A 138 -1.87 -5.88 8.41
C ARG A 138 -2.87 -5.91 9.57
N VAL A 139 -3.92 -5.10 9.47
CA VAL A 139 -4.90 -4.87 10.52
C VAL A 139 -6.28 -5.30 10.00
N ASP A 140 -6.50 -6.61 9.88
CA ASP A 140 -7.79 -7.19 9.47
C ASP A 140 -8.72 -7.36 10.68
N SER A 141 -9.30 -6.24 11.13
CA SER A 141 -10.12 -6.17 12.35
C SER A 141 -11.42 -5.41 12.08
N PRO A 142 -12.60 -6.06 12.16
CA PRO A 142 -13.89 -5.40 11.95
C PRO A 142 -14.11 -4.18 12.86
N GLN A 143 -13.60 -4.24 14.08
CA GLN A 143 -13.65 -3.14 15.04
C GLN A 143 -12.84 -1.94 14.54
N ILE A 144 -11.66 -2.16 13.99
CA ILE A 144 -10.82 -1.07 13.44
C ILE A 144 -11.46 -0.51 12.16
N HIS A 145 -12.02 -1.36 11.31
CA HIS A 145 -12.82 -0.91 10.16
C HIS A 145 -13.98 0.00 10.59
N ALA A 146 -14.69 -0.34 11.69
CA ALA A 146 -15.75 0.50 12.24
C ALA A 146 -15.22 1.84 12.81
N LEU A 147 -14.04 1.84 13.43
CA LEU A 147 -13.38 3.07 13.89
C LEU A 147 -13.02 3.98 12.71
N LEU A 148 -12.44 3.42 11.64
CA LEU A 148 -12.14 4.19 10.42
C LEU A 148 -13.40 4.77 9.79
N MET A 149 -14.48 4.00 9.72
CA MET A 149 -15.78 4.51 9.25
C MET A 149 -16.31 5.63 10.15
N THR A 150 -16.13 5.54 11.46
CA THR A 150 -16.50 6.61 12.40
C THR A 150 -15.75 7.90 12.07
N VAL A 151 -14.46 7.84 11.74
CA VAL A 151 -13.68 9.01 11.30
C VAL A 151 -14.23 9.57 9.99
N LEU A 152 -14.45 8.70 9.00
CA LEU A 152 -14.90 9.12 7.67
C LEU A 152 -16.28 9.79 7.71
N GLU A 153 -17.19 9.29 8.56
CA GLU A 153 -18.57 9.77 8.66
C GLU A 153 -18.75 10.92 9.65
N LEU A 154 -18.06 10.92 10.79
CA LEU A 154 -18.28 11.86 11.89
C LEU A 154 -17.11 12.81 12.16
N GLY A 155 -15.94 12.58 11.54
CA GLY A 155 -14.77 13.45 11.72
C GLY A 155 -15.01 14.86 11.18
N PRO A 156 -14.32 15.88 11.71
CA PRO A 156 -14.45 17.25 11.22
C PRO A 156 -14.04 17.35 9.75
N PRO A 157 -14.54 18.35 8.99
CA PRO A 157 -14.25 18.50 7.56
C PRO A 157 -12.75 18.69 7.28
N SER A 158 -12.00 19.26 8.24
CA SER A 158 -10.55 19.46 8.19
C SER A 158 -9.72 18.20 8.45
N PHE A 159 -10.33 17.05 8.78
CA PHE A 159 -9.59 15.81 9.01
C PHE A 159 -9.72 14.83 7.85
N HIS A 160 -8.59 14.53 7.23
CA HIS A 160 -8.49 13.76 5.99
C HIS A 160 -7.66 12.50 6.20
N LEU A 161 -8.06 11.39 5.58
CA LEU A 161 -7.32 10.12 5.66
C LEU A 161 -6.61 9.79 4.34
N ILE A 162 -5.39 9.26 4.44
CA ILE A 162 -4.76 8.50 3.35
C ILE A 162 -4.61 7.06 3.82
N LEU A 163 -5.28 6.16 3.11
CA LEU A 163 -5.30 4.73 3.40
C LEU A 163 -4.44 4.02 2.37
N ILE A 164 -3.28 3.50 2.78
CA ILE A 164 -2.37 2.75 1.91
C ILE A 164 -2.52 1.26 2.22
N ALA A 165 -2.83 0.47 1.19
CA ALA A 165 -2.99 -0.97 1.33
C ALA A 165 -2.49 -1.74 0.12
N ARG A 166 -2.19 -3.04 0.34
CA ARG A 166 -1.74 -3.96 -0.72
C ARG A 166 -2.87 -4.44 -1.66
N SER A 167 -4.12 -4.24 -1.27
CA SER A 167 -5.29 -4.79 -1.94
C SER A 167 -6.52 -3.90 -1.75
N HIS A 168 -7.68 -4.36 -2.22
CA HIS A 168 -8.95 -3.68 -2.01
C HIS A 168 -9.29 -3.64 -0.50
N LEU A 169 -9.53 -2.44 0.02
CA LEU A 169 -9.93 -2.23 1.41
C LEU A 169 -11.33 -2.83 1.66
N GLN A 170 -11.48 -3.58 2.75
CA GLN A 170 -12.78 -4.09 3.19
C GLN A 170 -13.59 -3.03 3.95
N LEU A 171 -13.68 -1.84 3.36
CA LEU A 171 -14.43 -0.70 3.89
C LEU A 171 -15.60 -0.37 2.97
N PRO A 172 -16.79 -0.03 3.50
CA PRO A 172 -17.97 0.35 2.69
C PRO A 172 -17.82 1.76 2.10
N LEU A 173 -16.85 1.98 1.22
CA LEU A 173 -16.46 3.29 0.69
C LEU A 173 -17.32 3.76 -0.51
N ALA A 174 -18.20 2.91 -1.03
CA ALA A 174 -19.01 3.20 -2.23
C ALA A 174 -19.80 4.52 -2.12
N ARG A 175 -20.31 4.83 -0.93
CA ARG A 175 -21.04 6.07 -0.68
C ARG A 175 -20.13 7.31 -0.78
N LEU A 176 -18.93 7.24 -0.23
CA LEU A 176 -17.94 8.34 -0.30
C LEU A 176 -17.50 8.57 -1.75
N PHE A 177 -17.31 7.49 -2.50
CA PHE A 177 -17.02 7.54 -3.93
C PHE A 177 -18.15 8.22 -4.72
N ALA A 178 -19.41 7.79 -4.51
CA ALA A 178 -20.57 8.37 -5.18
C ALA A 178 -20.78 9.86 -4.87
N HIS A 179 -20.37 10.31 -3.68
CA HIS A 179 -20.43 11.72 -3.28
C HIS A 179 -19.21 12.55 -3.73
N GLY A 180 -18.24 11.96 -4.45
CA GLY A 180 -17.07 12.67 -4.95
C GLY A 180 -16.04 13.07 -3.89
N VAL A 181 -16.17 12.54 -2.67
CA VAL A 181 -15.30 12.83 -1.52
C VAL A 181 -14.27 11.72 -1.25
N LEU A 182 -14.05 10.84 -2.23
CA LEU A 182 -13.05 9.78 -2.19
C LEU A 182 -12.19 9.87 -3.46
N THR A 183 -10.87 9.86 -3.30
CA THR A 183 -9.93 9.63 -4.40
C THR A 183 -9.38 8.21 -4.28
N VAL A 184 -9.37 7.45 -5.38
CA VAL A 184 -8.80 6.10 -5.43
C VAL A 184 -7.66 6.07 -6.45
N LEU A 185 -6.48 5.62 -6.00
CA LEU A 185 -5.34 5.32 -6.84
C LEU A 185 -5.11 3.81 -6.82
N GLY A 186 -5.37 3.15 -7.94
CA GLY A 186 -5.24 1.71 -8.09
C GLY A 186 -3.89 1.27 -8.67
N THR A 187 -3.72 -0.04 -8.85
CA THR A 187 -2.55 -0.62 -9.53
C THR A 187 -2.29 0.04 -10.88
N GLU A 188 -3.30 0.18 -11.74
CA GLU A 188 -3.14 0.79 -13.08
C GLU A 188 -2.65 2.24 -13.03
N ASP A 189 -3.08 3.00 -12.02
CA ASP A 189 -2.55 4.35 -11.80
C ASP A 189 -1.08 4.29 -11.39
N LEU A 190 -0.73 3.33 -10.53
CA LEU A 190 0.59 3.21 -9.92
C LEU A 190 1.61 2.51 -10.81
N ARG A 191 1.23 1.91 -11.93
CA ARG A 191 2.18 1.40 -12.94
C ARG A 191 3.05 2.53 -13.48
N PHE A 192 4.35 2.29 -13.63
CA PHE A 192 5.22 3.22 -14.32
C PHE A 192 4.85 3.30 -15.79
N THR A 193 4.68 4.52 -16.28
CA THR A 193 4.58 4.85 -17.70
C THR A 193 5.96 4.76 -18.35
N GLN A 194 6.01 4.64 -19.69
CA GLN A 194 7.28 4.63 -20.41
C GLN A 194 8.15 5.86 -20.13
N ASP A 195 7.55 7.04 -19.93
CA ASP A 195 8.27 8.25 -19.56
C ASP A 195 8.84 8.17 -18.14
N GLU A 196 8.10 7.57 -17.19
CA GLU A 196 8.59 7.30 -15.84
C GLU A 196 9.73 6.26 -15.84
N ILE A 197 9.63 5.20 -16.65
CA ILE A 197 10.69 4.19 -16.85
C ILE A 197 11.94 4.85 -17.44
N ARG A 198 11.80 5.65 -18.50
CA ARG A 198 12.92 6.39 -19.11
C ARG A 198 13.61 7.29 -18.10
N THR A 199 12.82 8.02 -17.31
CA THR A 199 13.35 8.91 -16.26
C THR A 199 14.10 8.14 -15.18
N TYR A 200 13.56 6.99 -14.76
CA TYR A 200 14.21 6.11 -13.80
C TYR A 200 15.57 5.62 -14.33
N LEU A 201 15.59 5.04 -15.53
CA LEU A 201 16.78 4.48 -16.17
C LEU A 201 17.88 5.54 -16.39
N ALA A 202 17.50 6.74 -16.83
CA ALA A 202 18.46 7.84 -16.98
C ALA A 202 19.11 8.22 -15.63
N GLY A 203 18.35 8.16 -14.53
CA GLY A 203 18.84 8.41 -13.17
C GLY A 203 19.72 7.30 -12.61
N THR A 204 19.71 6.10 -13.21
CA THR A 204 20.48 4.93 -12.75
C THR A 204 21.60 4.53 -13.70
N GLY A 205 22.01 5.41 -14.61
CA GLY A 205 23.18 5.19 -15.48
C GLY A 205 22.87 4.67 -16.89
N TYR A 206 21.58 4.63 -17.28
CA TYR A 206 21.13 4.25 -18.63
C TYR A 206 20.49 5.46 -19.33
N PRO A 207 21.27 6.47 -19.74
CA PRO A 207 20.75 7.75 -20.25
C PRO A 207 20.12 7.66 -21.64
N SER A 208 20.46 6.63 -22.41
CA SER A 208 19.99 6.42 -23.79
C SER A 208 19.29 5.08 -23.90
N VAL A 209 17.96 5.10 -23.90
CA VAL A 209 17.12 3.92 -24.06
C VAL A 209 16.27 4.10 -25.30
N THR A 210 16.25 3.09 -26.18
CA THR A 210 15.43 3.14 -27.39
C THR A 210 13.94 3.03 -27.04
N GLN A 211 13.08 3.46 -27.96
CA GLN A 211 11.63 3.35 -27.75
C GLN A 211 11.18 1.88 -27.71
N ASP A 212 11.83 1.01 -28.48
CA ASP A 212 11.55 -0.42 -28.52
C ASP A 212 11.96 -1.09 -27.20
N ASP A 213 13.12 -0.73 -26.63
CA ASP A 213 13.55 -1.25 -25.33
C ASP A 213 12.64 -0.77 -24.18
N LEU A 214 12.17 0.48 -24.23
CA LEU A 214 11.19 0.99 -23.26
C LEU A 214 9.85 0.25 -23.36
N ALA A 215 9.40 -0.06 -24.58
CA ALA A 215 8.18 -0.82 -24.79
C ALA A 215 8.33 -2.23 -24.20
N ARG A 216 9.45 -2.91 -24.48
CA ARG A 216 9.76 -4.23 -23.91
C ARG A 216 9.84 -4.19 -22.39
N LEU A 217 10.60 -3.26 -21.81
CA LEU A 217 10.68 -3.13 -20.34
C LEU A 217 9.34 -2.81 -19.69
N ALA A 218 8.49 -2.02 -20.35
CA ALA A 218 7.16 -1.72 -19.85
C ALA A 218 6.23 -2.94 -19.89
N GLU A 219 6.35 -3.77 -20.93
CA GLU A 219 5.64 -5.04 -21.07
C GLU A 219 6.10 -6.05 -20.02
N GLU A 220 7.42 -6.28 -19.91
CA GLU A 220 8.00 -7.26 -18.98
C GLU A 220 7.83 -6.87 -17.50
N CYS A 221 8.11 -5.61 -17.15
CA CYS A 221 7.88 -5.17 -15.78
C CYS A 221 6.39 -4.99 -15.48
N GLU A 222 5.53 -4.95 -16.49
CA GLU A 222 4.15 -4.48 -16.41
C GLU A 222 4.02 -3.16 -15.62
N GLY A 223 5.02 -2.28 -15.69
CA GLY A 223 5.09 -1.03 -14.91
C GLY A 223 5.32 -1.22 -13.39
N TRP A 224 5.67 -2.41 -12.92
CA TRP A 224 6.05 -2.68 -11.54
C TRP A 224 7.42 -2.07 -11.22
N VAL A 225 7.42 -1.10 -10.30
CA VAL A 225 8.61 -0.31 -9.96
C VAL A 225 9.72 -1.20 -9.39
N ALA A 226 9.37 -2.16 -8.54
CA ALA A 226 10.36 -3.02 -7.91
C ALA A 226 11.05 -3.96 -8.91
N ALA A 227 10.36 -4.52 -9.93
CA ALA A 227 11.04 -5.28 -10.99
C ALA A 227 12.07 -4.44 -11.73
N LEU A 228 11.70 -3.22 -12.11
CA LEU A 228 12.63 -2.32 -12.80
C LEU A 228 13.83 -1.94 -11.92
N GLN A 229 13.62 -1.75 -10.62
CA GLN A 229 14.72 -1.53 -9.68
C GLN A 229 15.62 -2.77 -9.57
N MET A 230 15.04 -3.95 -9.49
CA MET A 230 15.77 -5.21 -9.37
C MET A 230 16.58 -5.52 -10.63
N SER A 231 16.05 -5.26 -11.83
CA SER A 231 16.80 -5.47 -13.08
C SER A 231 18.04 -4.59 -13.14
N VAL A 232 17.92 -3.31 -12.76
CA VAL A 232 19.04 -2.38 -12.69
C VAL A 232 20.07 -2.78 -11.64
N LEU A 233 19.64 -3.21 -10.45
CA LEU A 233 20.55 -3.62 -9.37
C LEU A 233 21.27 -4.95 -9.64
N SER A 234 20.65 -5.82 -10.44
CA SER A 234 21.20 -7.15 -10.77
C SER A 234 22.10 -7.13 -12.00
N ALA A 235 22.09 -6.03 -12.76
CA ALA A 235 22.89 -5.88 -13.96
C ALA A 235 24.37 -5.68 -13.62
N PRO A 236 25.28 -6.44 -14.27
CA PRO A 236 26.72 -6.16 -14.19
C PRO A 236 27.04 -4.71 -14.57
N GLU A 237 28.14 -4.18 -14.02
CA GLU A 237 28.63 -2.86 -14.42
C GLU A 237 28.93 -2.84 -15.92
N GLY A 238 28.38 -1.83 -16.63
CA GLY A 238 28.54 -1.67 -18.07
C GLY A 238 27.53 -2.45 -18.92
N SER A 239 26.54 -3.09 -18.31
CA SER A 239 25.41 -3.68 -19.03
C SER A 239 24.62 -2.65 -19.83
N ASP A 240 24.02 -3.12 -20.92
CA ASP A 240 23.09 -2.33 -21.72
C ASP A 240 21.62 -2.60 -21.33
N VAL A 241 20.67 -1.98 -22.02
CA VAL A 241 19.25 -2.15 -21.71
C VAL A 241 18.73 -3.54 -22.13
N SER A 242 19.34 -4.16 -23.15
CA SER A 242 18.98 -5.52 -23.54
C SER A 242 19.34 -6.53 -22.45
N ASP A 243 20.45 -6.31 -21.74
CA ASP A 243 20.82 -7.09 -20.57
C ASP A 243 19.80 -6.95 -19.43
N LEU A 244 19.24 -5.76 -19.22
CA LEU A 244 18.17 -5.53 -18.23
C LEU A 244 16.92 -6.34 -18.56
N VAL A 245 16.51 -6.34 -19.83
CA VAL A 245 15.37 -7.13 -20.30
C VAL A 245 15.64 -8.62 -20.13
N ALA A 246 16.87 -9.08 -20.43
CA ALA A 246 17.27 -10.46 -20.23
C ALA A 246 17.27 -10.87 -18.76
N ALA A 247 17.68 -9.99 -17.84
CA ALA A 247 17.66 -10.23 -16.40
C ALA A 247 16.23 -10.36 -15.82
N LEU A 248 15.24 -9.73 -16.47
CA LEU A 248 13.82 -9.89 -16.12
C LEU A 248 13.27 -11.24 -16.58
N HIS A 249 13.67 -11.74 -17.76
CA HIS A 249 13.25 -13.06 -18.28
C HIS A 249 13.97 -14.23 -17.61
N GLY A 250 15.25 -14.05 -17.32
CA GLY A 250 16.14 -15.09 -16.81
C GLY A 250 16.20 -15.07 -15.30
N GLY A 251 15.04 -15.31 -14.65
CA GLY A 251 14.85 -15.47 -13.21
C GLY A 251 16.07 -15.14 -12.38
N SER A 252 16.37 -13.85 -12.22
CA SER A 252 17.52 -13.45 -11.40
C SER A 252 17.35 -14.05 -10.00
N ASP A 253 18.41 -14.62 -9.44
CA ASP A 253 18.39 -15.23 -8.10
C ASP A 253 17.75 -14.30 -7.05
N TRP A 254 17.80 -12.98 -7.28
CA TRP A 254 17.20 -11.94 -6.46
C TRP A 254 15.68 -11.77 -6.60
N VAL A 255 15.10 -11.85 -7.80
CA VAL A 255 13.63 -11.85 -7.95
C VAL A 255 13.06 -13.11 -7.30
N ALA A 256 13.68 -14.26 -7.53
CA ALA A 256 13.33 -15.51 -6.85
C ALA A 256 13.50 -15.39 -5.32
N HIS A 257 14.56 -14.73 -4.84
CA HIS A 257 14.78 -14.50 -3.41
C HIS A 257 13.73 -13.55 -2.81
N TYR A 258 13.41 -12.44 -3.48
CA TYR A 258 12.36 -11.52 -3.04
C TYR A 258 11.00 -12.22 -3.00
N LEU A 259 10.63 -12.96 -4.05
CA LEU A 259 9.40 -13.75 -4.08
C LEU A 259 9.39 -14.80 -2.96
N ALA A 260 10.52 -15.46 -2.70
CA ALA A 260 10.65 -16.42 -1.62
C ALA A 260 10.50 -15.76 -0.24
N GLU A 261 11.16 -14.63 0.03
CA GLU A 261 11.21 -14.01 1.35
C GLU A 261 10.00 -13.12 1.66
N GLU A 262 9.64 -12.25 0.74
CA GLU A 262 8.60 -11.24 0.98
C GLU A 262 7.19 -11.76 0.70
N VAL A 263 7.07 -12.81 -0.12
CA VAL A 263 5.79 -13.40 -0.52
C VAL A 263 5.60 -14.81 0.03
N LEU A 264 6.42 -15.79 -0.35
CA LEU A 264 6.18 -17.21 -0.01
C LEU A 264 6.40 -17.54 1.47
N LYS A 265 7.39 -16.94 2.14
CA LYS A 265 7.67 -17.19 3.58
C LYS A 265 6.53 -16.72 4.48
N ARG A 266 5.80 -15.67 4.09
CA ARG A 266 4.66 -15.12 4.85
C ARG A 266 3.33 -15.88 4.60
N GLN A 267 3.30 -16.83 3.67
CA GLN A 267 2.10 -17.63 3.37
C GLN A 267 2.01 -18.89 4.23
N SER A 268 0.76 -19.33 4.46
CA SER A 268 0.48 -20.67 4.99
C SER A 268 1.05 -21.76 4.07
N GLU A 269 1.29 -22.96 4.60
CA GLU A 269 1.83 -24.06 3.79
C GLU A 269 0.90 -24.43 2.63
N GLU A 270 -0.41 -24.39 2.87
CA GLU A 270 -1.43 -24.65 1.86
C GLU A 270 -1.40 -23.62 0.73
N MET A 271 -1.34 -22.32 1.08
CA MET A 271 -1.24 -21.24 0.11
C MET A 271 0.07 -21.29 -0.68
N ARG A 272 1.19 -21.60 -0.02
CA ARG A 272 2.48 -21.78 -0.69
C ARG A 272 2.44 -22.92 -1.72
N ARG A 273 1.81 -24.04 -1.37
CA ARG A 273 1.64 -25.17 -2.29
C ARG A 273 0.76 -24.80 -3.47
N PHE A 274 -0.35 -24.11 -3.22
CA PHE A 274 -1.24 -23.60 -4.26
C PHE A 274 -0.50 -22.70 -5.25
N LEU A 275 0.24 -21.71 -4.75
CA LEU A 275 1.05 -20.79 -5.57
C LEU A 275 2.07 -21.55 -6.45
N LEU A 276 2.83 -22.48 -5.86
CA LEU A 276 3.86 -23.25 -6.59
C LEU A 276 3.29 -24.21 -7.64
N GLN A 277 2.10 -24.76 -7.42
CA GLN A 277 1.47 -25.69 -8.36
C GLN A 277 0.78 -24.95 -9.53
N THR A 278 0.20 -23.79 -9.25
CA THR A 278 -0.49 -22.97 -10.26
C THR A 278 0.47 -22.06 -11.03
N SER A 279 1.71 -21.84 -10.55
CA SER A 279 2.72 -21.05 -11.28
C SER A 279 3.17 -21.65 -12.62
N LEU A 280 2.80 -22.90 -12.89
CA LEU A 280 3.02 -23.56 -14.18
C LEU A 280 1.96 -23.19 -15.24
N LEU A 281 0.93 -22.45 -14.85
CA LEU A 281 -0.20 -22.06 -15.70
C LEU A 281 -0.02 -20.61 -16.16
N ASP A 282 -0.14 -20.36 -17.47
CA ASP A 282 -0.10 -19.00 -18.02
C ASP A 282 -1.32 -18.16 -17.57
N ALA A 283 -2.47 -18.81 -17.41
CA ALA A 283 -3.70 -18.27 -16.84
C ALA A 283 -4.58 -19.41 -16.32
N PHE A 284 -5.40 -19.14 -15.32
CA PHE A 284 -6.27 -20.14 -14.69
C PHE A 284 -7.52 -19.54 -14.05
N ASP A 285 -8.57 -20.35 -14.02
CA ASP A 285 -9.76 -20.12 -13.20
C ASP A 285 -9.77 -21.05 -11.97
N ALA A 286 -10.78 -20.93 -11.11
CA ALA A 286 -10.90 -21.76 -9.91
C ALA A 286 -11.01 -23.27 -10.24
N GLN A 287 -11.63 -23.63 -11.36
CA GLN A 287 -11.83 -25.03 -11.75
C GLN A 287 -10.52 -25.67 -12.22
N LEU A 288 -9.75 -24.96 -13.06
CA LEU A 288 -8.45 -25.40 -13.53
C LEU A 288 -7.45 -25.49 -12.39
N ALA A 289 -7.42 -24.49 -11.50
CA ALA A 289 -6.56 -24.54 -10.33
C ALA A 289 -6.93 -25.70 -9.39
N ALA A 290 -8.21 -26.01 -9.19
CA ALA A 290 -8.62 -27.19 -8.41
C ALA A 290 -8.16 -28.50 -9.07
N ALA A 291 -8.27 -28.61 -10.39
CA ALA A 291 -7.84 -29.79 -11.13
C ALA A 291 -6.31 -30.02 -11.05
N VAL A 292 -5.51 -28.95 -11.07
CA VAL A 292 -4.04 -29.02 -11.03
C VAL A 292 -3.51 -29.22 -9.61
N THR A 293 -4.12 -28.57 -8.62
CA THR A 293 -3.65 -28.60 -7.23
C THR A 293 -4.21 -29.78 -6.43
N GLY A 294 -5.36 -30.32 -6.83
CA GLY A 294 -6.13 -31.30 -6.05
C GLY A 294 -6.73 -30.72 -4.77
N ILE A 295 -6.75 -29.39 -4.63
CA ILE A 295 -7.30 -28.69 -3.46
C ILE A 295 -8.80 -28.47 -3.68
N ASN A 296 -9.60 -28.75 -2.66
CA ASN A 296 -11.06 -28.61 -2.75
C ASN A 296 -11.56 -27.18 -2.47
N ASN A 297 -10.76 -26.34 -1.79
CA ASN A 297 -11.14 -24.99 -1.37
C ASN A 297 -10.41 -23.88 -2.15
N VAL A 298 -10.25 -24.07 -3.45
CA VAL A 298 -9.52 -23.13 -4.33
C VAL A 298 -10.16 -21.75 -4.37
N GLU A 299 -11.49 -21.67 -4.30
CA GLU A 299 -12.20 -20.38 -4.30
C GLU A 299 -11.82 -19.51 -3.09
N ALA A 300 -11.70 -20.09 -1.90
CA ALA A 300 -11.26 -19.36 -0.72
C ALA A 300 -9.79 -18.93 -0.83
N LEU A 301 -8.91 -19.81 -1.36
CA LEU A 301 -7.51 -19.47 -1.58
C LEU A 301 -7.34 -18.35 -2.62
N LEU A 302 -8.12 -18.38 -3.71
CA LEU A 302 -8.15 -17.31 -4.71
C LEU A 302 -8.66 -15.99 -4.10
N ALA A 303 -9.73 -16.04 -3.32
CA ALA A 303 -10.24 -14.86 -2.61
C ALA A 303 -9.18 -14.28 -1.65
N ASP A 304 -8.46 -15.14 -0.94
CA ASP A 304 -7.36 -14.74 -0.05
C ASP A 304 -6.16 -14.17 -0.81
N LEU A 305 -5.84 -14.70 -1.98
CA LEU A 305 -4.79 -14.18 -2.85
C LEU A 305 -5.12 -12.81 -3.43
N VAL A 306 -6.36 -12.65 -3.93
CA VAL A 306 -6.87 -11.36 -4.40
C VAL A 306 -6.89 -10.35 -3.25
N ARG A 307 -7.33 -10.78 -2.05
CA ARG A 307 -7.35 -9.97 -0.83
C ARG A 307 -5.95 -9.62 -0.32
N SER A 308 -4.95 -10.47 -0.52
CA SER A 308 -3.57 -10.18 -0.11
C SER A 308 -2.80 -9.39 -1.17
N GLY A 309 -3.38 -9.21 -2.36
CA GLY A 309 -2.76 -8.49 -3.47
C GLY A 309 -1.49 -9.17 -3.99
N LEU A 310 -1.41 -10.50 -3.88
CA LEU A 310 -0.23 -11.27 -4.22
C LEU A 310 -0.22 -11.62 -5.71
N PHE A 311 0.43 -10.77 -6.51
CA PHE A 311 0.84 -11.02 -7.90
C PHE A 311 -0.23 -11.59 -8.84
N LEU A 312 -1.51 -11.48 -8.50
CA LEU A 312 -2.61 -11.98 -9.29
C LEU A 312 -3.27 -10.83 -10.03
N ILE A 313 -3.39 -11.02 -11.35
CA ILE A 313 -4.00 -10.08 -12.28
C ILE A 313 -5.26 -10.74 -12.81
N GLY A 314 -6.41 -10.11 -12.59
CA GLY A 314 -7.67 -10.51 -13.22
C GLY A 314 -7.64 -10.20 -14.71
N LEU A 315 -7.99 -11.19 -15.53
CA LEU A 315 -7.98 -11.08 -17.00
C LEU A 315 -9.33 -10.68 -17.60
N ASP A 316 -10.40 -10.75 -16.81
CA ASP A 316 -11.77 -10.44 -17.22
C ASP A 316 -12.50 -9.52 -16.23
N GLN A 317 -13.60 -8.90 -16.70
CA GLN A 317 -14.42 -8.02 -15.85
C GLN A 317 -15.25 -8.81 -14.82
N GLU A 318 -15.49 -10.10 -15.09
CA GLU A 318 -16.22 -11.02 -14.20
C GLU A 318 -15.32 -11.67 -13.13
N HIS A 319 -14.00 -11.41 -13.15
CA HIS A 319 -13.00 -11.97 -12.24
C HIS A 319 -12.99 -13.51 -12.19
N GLY A 320 -13.27 -14.17 -13.32
CA GLY A 320 -13.26 -15.63 -13.42
C GLY A 320 -11.88 -16.20 -13.74
N TRP A 321 -11.11 -15.46 -14.55
CA TRP A 321 -9.77 -15.86 -14.98
C TRP A 321 -8.70 -14.96 -14.41
N TYR A 322 -7.64 -15.59 -13.93
CA TYR A 322 -6.50 -14.91 -13.35
C TYR A 322 -5.21 -15.39 -14.00
N ARG A 323 -4.19 -14.54 -13.98
CA ARG A 323 -2.81 -14.95 -14.20
C ARG A 323 -1.92 -14.42 -13.10
N TYR A 324 -0.80 -15.10 -12.88
CA TYR A 324 0.29 -14.47 -12.16
C TYR A 324 0.91 -13.38 -13.02
N HIS A 325 1.39 -12.33 -12.38
CA HIS A 325 2.30 -11.37 -12.98
C HIS A 325 3.50 -12.14 -13.56
N HIS A 326 4.00 -11.76 -14.75
CA HIS A 326 4.99 -12.53 -15.52
C HIS A 326 6.41 -12.64 -14.91
N LEU A 327 6.56 -12.42 -13.60
CA LEU A 327 7.85 -12.39 -12.89
C LEU A 327 8.38 -13.79 -12.58
#